data_AF-A0A293MQY3-F1
#
_entry.id   AF-A0A293MQY3-F1
#
_cell.length_a   1.000
_cell.length_b   1.000
_cell.length_c   1.000
_cell.angle_alpha   90.00
_cell.angle_beta   90.00
_cell.angle_gamma   90.00
#
_symmetry.space_group_name_H-M   'P 1'
#
loop_
_entity.id
_entity.type
_entity.pdbx_description
1 polymer ?
#
loop_
_entity_poly.entity_id
_entity_poly.type
_entity_poly.pdbx_seq_one_letter_code
_entity_poly.pdbx_strand_id
1 'polypeptide(L)'
;MAKTKNHTNHNQNRKDHRNGIKRPKKNLKPSMRGVDPKFLKNLRFARKHNAKGLKKLRREAAAKRFARKHNAKGLKKLRREAASKLKAQAPLDAK
;
A
#
# COMPACT_ATOMS: atom_id res chain seq x y z
N MET A 1 60.72 32.28 -7.40
CA MET A 1 59.49 31.57 -7.01
C MET A 1 58.69 31.26 -8.27
N ALA A 2 58.55 30.01 -8.65
CA ALA A 2 57.76 29.65 -9.83
C ALA A 2 56.26 29.62 -9.48
N LYS A 3 55.41 30.26 -10.27
CA LYS A 3 53.96 30.29 -10.04
C LYS A 3 53.34 28.93 -10.38
N THR A 4 52.44 28.43 -9.52
CA THR A 4 51.65 27.22 -9.76
C THR A 4 50.19 27.55 -10.04
N LYS A 5 49.39 26.57 -10.46
CA LYS A 5 47.94 26.73 -10.67
C LYS A 5 47.21 26.79 -9.32
N ASN A 6 46.33 27.78 -9.16
CA ASN A 6 45.63 28.03 -7.89
C ASN A 6 44.41 27.12 -7.65
N HIS A 7 43.72 26.64 -8.70
CA HIS A 7 42.53 25.79 -8.55
C HIS A 7 42.21 24.98 -9.83
N THR A 8 41.64 23.76 -9.71
CA THR A 8 41.11 23.00 -10.84
C THR A 8 40.00 22.00 -10.46
N ASN A 9 38.98 21.89 -11.30
CA ASN A 9 37.90 20.89 -11.22
C ASN A 9 38.04 19.76 -12.27
N HIS A 10 39.19 19.65 -12.95
CA HIS A 10 39.32 18.85 -14.19
C HIS A 10 39.04 17.34 -14.04
N ASN A 11 39.36 16.74 -12.89
CA ASN A 11 39.19 15.31 -12.64
C ASN A 11 38.12 15.00 -11.58
N GLN A 12 37.35 15.98 -11.09
CA GLN A 12 36.37 15.68 -10.04
C GLN A 12 35.21 14.85 -10.61
N ASN A 13 34.61 15.31 -11.71
CA ASN A 13 33.51 14.58 -12.37
C ASN A 13 33.88 13.12 -12.68
N ARG A 14 35.08 12.87 -13.21
CA ARG A 14 35.53 11.51 -13.53
C ARG A 14 35.64 10.61 -12.29
N LYS A 15 36.08 11.16 -11.15
CA LYS A 15 36.13 10.44 -9.87
C LYS A 15 34.73 10.18 -9.32
N ASP A 16 33.86 11.18 -9.36
CA ASP A 16 32.48 11.06 -8.87
C ASP A 16 31.69 10.01 -9.66
N HIS A 17 31.93 9.92 -10.96
CA HIS A 17 31.30 8.94 -11.83
C HIS A 17 31.97 7.56 -11.83
N ARG A 18 33.19 7.40 -11.31
CA ARG A 18 33.90 6.09 -11.25
C ARG A 18 33.07 5.04 -10.50
N ASN A 19 32.45 5.43 -9.38
CA ASN A 19 31.56 4.58 -8.59
C ASN A 19 30.06 4.87 -8.87
N GLY A 20 29.80 5.92 -9.65
CA GLY A 20 28.47 6.42 -9.99
C GLY A 20 27.82 7.23 -8.86
N ILE A 21 27.20 8.34 -9.22
CA ILE A 21 26.44 9.19 -8.29
C ILE A 21 25.09 8.51 -8.00
N LYS A 22 25.00 7.84 -6.85
CA LYS A 22 23.78 7.12 -6.44
C LYS A 22 22.77 8.06 -5.81
N ARG A 23 21.50 7.90 -6.17
CA ARG A 23 20.39 8.65 -5.54
C ARG A 23 20.15 8.12 -4.12
N PRO A 24 19.69 8.97 -3.18
CA PRO A 24 19.35 8.51 -1.84
C PRO A 24 18.23 7.47 -1.89
N LYS A 25 18.34 6.43 -1.04
CA LYS A 25 17.36 5.35 -0.97
C LYS A 25 16.03 5.88 -0.42
N LYS A 26 14.93 5.64 -1.14
CA LYS A 26 13.57 5.92 -0.66
C LYS A 26 13.04 4.70 0.07
N ASN A 27 12.69 4.86 1.35
CA ASN A 27 12.04 3.82 2.15
C ASN A 27 10.53 4.03 2.13
N LEU A 28 9.74 2.94 2.24
CA LEU A 28 8.27 3.01 2.26
C LEU A 28 7.73 3.88 3.42
N LYS A 29 8.43 3.88 4.56
CA LYS A 29 8.07 4.66 5.74
C LYS A 29 9.25 5.58 6.12
N PRO A 30 9.13 6.91 5.97
CA PRO A 30 10.17 7.85 6.40
C PRO A 30 10.17 8.00 7.94
N SER A 31 11.24 8.60 8.47
CA SER A 31 11.30 8.96 9.90
C SER A 31 10.38 10.15 10.20
N MET A 32 9.88 10.24 11.43
CA MET A 32 9.08 11.38 11.89
C MET A 32 9.92 12.45 12.62
N ARG A 33 11.23 12.50 12.36
CA ARG A 33 12.14 13.47 12.98
C ARG A 33 11.86 14.85 12.41
N GLY A 34 11.70 15.86 13.27
CA GLY A 34 11.35 17.23 12.87
C GLY A 34 9.85 17.52 12.76
N VAL A 35 8.98 16.54 13.04
CA VAL A 35 7.54 16.76 13.17
C VAL A 35 7.22 17.42 14.52
N ASP A 36 6.18 18.24 14.56
CA ASP A 36 5.73 18.95 15.77
C ASP A 36 5.64 18.02 17.01
N PRO A 37 6.33 18.36 18.11
CA PRO A 37 6.28 17.59 19.35
C PRO A 37 4.86 17.41 19.92
N LYS A 38 3.95 18.39 19.77
CA LYS A 38 2.57 18.27 20.29
C LYS A 38 1.81 17.18 19.53
N PHE A 39 1.90 17.17 18.21
CA PHE A 39 1.36 16.09 17.38
C PHE A 39 1.96 14.73 17.72
N LEU A 40 3.30 14.65 17.86
CA LEU A 40 3.97 13.38 18.17
C LEU A 40 3.56 12.81 19.52
N LYS A 41 3.37 13.65 20.55
CA LYS A 41 2.86 13.23 21.86
C LYS A 41 1.49 12.56 21.71
N ASN A 42 0.54 13.22 21.04
CA ASN A 42 -0.79 12.66 20.82
C ASN A 42 -0.75 11.35 20.02
N LEU A 43 0.02 11.31 18.92
CA LEU A 43 0.16 10.11 18.09
C LEU A 43 0.70 8.92 18.87
N ARG A 44 1.64 9.14 19.79
CA ARG A 44 2.18 8.10 20.67
C ARG A 44 1.10 7.54 21.60
N PHE A 45 0.29 8.40 22.22
CA PHE A 45 -0.81 7.95 23.10
C PHE A 45 -1.92 7.23 22.32
N ALA A 46 -2.31 7.74 21.16
CA ALA A 46 -3.30 7.09 20.29
C ALA A 46 -2.85 5.66 19.92
N ARG A 47 -1.60 5.51 19.46
CA ARG A 47 -1.02 4.19 19.13
C ARG A 47 -0.94 3.27 20.34
N LYS A 48 -0.58 3.79 21.52
CA LYS A 48 -0.50 3.03 22.78
C LYS A 48 -1.86 2.42 23.18
N HIS A 49 -2.96 3.13 22.95
CA HIS A 49 -4.29 2.71 23.40
C HIS A 49 -5.14 1.95 22.36
N ASN A 50 -4.63 1.73 21.14
CA ASN A 50 -5.31 0.98 20.09
C ASN A 50 -5.73 -0.45 20.50
N ALA A 51 -5.01 -1.08 21.43
CA ALA A 51 -5.34 -2.42 21.93
C ALA A 51 -6.72 -2.48 22.63
N LYS A 52 -7.16 -1.39 23.27
CA LYS A 52 -8.44 -1.35 24.00
C LYS A 52 -9.65 -1.52 23.09
N GLY A 53 -9.60 -0.96 21.87
CA GLY A 53 -10.70 -1.06 20.90
C GLY A 53 -10.68 -2.34 20.05
N LEU A 54 -9.62 -3.16 20.18
CA LEU A 54 -9.35 -4.24 19.23
C LEU A 54 -10.42 -5.35 19.26
N LYS A 55 -10.99 -5.67 20.42
CA LYS A 55 -12.04 -6.69 20.55
C LYS A 55 -13.32 -6.28 19.83
N LYS A 56 -13.72 -5.01 19.95
CA LYS A 56 -14.88 -4.43 19.25
C LYS A 56 -14.65 -4.43 17.74
N LEU A 57 -13.50 -3.91 17.30
CA LEU A 57 -13.07 -3.91 15.89
C LEU A 57 -13.08 -5.32 15.28
N ARG A 58 -12.56 -6.32 16.00
CA ARG A 58 -12.54 -7.72 15.53
C ARG A 58 -13.95 -8.30 15.40
N ARG A 59 -14.85 -8.01 16.36
CA ARG A 59 -16.25 -8.44 16.30
C ARG A 59 -16.98 -7.82 15.11
N GLU A 60 -16.83 -6.52 14.91
CA GLU A 60 -17.42 -5.81 13.76
C GLU A 60 -16.85 -6.31 12.42
N ALA A 61 -15.53 -6.55 12.35
CA ALA A 61 -14.90 -7.11 11.17
C ALA A 61 -15.37 -8.54 10.87
N ALA A 62 -15.57 -9.37 11.91
CA ALA A 62 -16.11 -10.71 11.77
C ALA A 62 -17.57 -10.67 11.29
N ALA A 63 -18.40 -9.78 11.84
CA ALA A 63 -19.78 -9.58 11.40
C ALA A 63 -19.85 -9.10 9.94
N LYS A 64 -19.01 -8.13 9.54
CA LYS A 64 -18.90 -7.68 8.15
C LYS A 64 -18.45 -8.82 7.21
N ARG A 65 -17.49 -9.65 7.65
CA ARG A 65 -17.02 -10.81 6.88
C ARG A 65 -18.10 -11.86 6.72
N PHE A 66 -18.89 -12.11 7.77
CA PHE A 66 -20.03 -13.02 7.75
C PHE A 66 -21.11 -12.52 6.78
N ALA A 67 -21.52 -11.27 6.89
CA ALA A 67 -22.46 -10.64 5.97
C ALA A 67 -21.98 -10.71 4.51
N ARG A 68 -20.70 -10.41 4.25
CA ARG A 68 -20.11 -10.52 2.92
C ARG A 68 -20.16 -11.95 2.36
N LYS A 69 -19.91 -12.96 3.20
CA LYS A 69 -20.00 -14.38 2.80
C LYS A 69 -21.45 -14.79 2.50
N HIS A 70 -22.42 -14.37 3.31
CA HIS A 70 -23.83 -14.66 3.09
C HIS A 70 -24.36 -14.00 1.81
N ASN A 71 -24.05 -12.72 1.61
CA ASN A 71 -24.40 -12.00 0.37
C ASN A 71 -23.72 -12.62 -0.86
N ALA A 72 -22.47 -13.08 -0.76
CA ALA A 72 -21.78 -13.77 -1.86
C ALA A 72 -22.41 -15.12 -2.23
N LYS A 73 -22.96 -15.87 -1.26
CA LYS A 73 -23.72 -17.10 -1.52
C LYS A 73 -25.03 -16.79 -2.26
N GLY A 74 -25.75 -15.75 -1.82
CA GLY A 74 -26.96 -15.26 -2.50
C GLY A 74 -26.67 -14.84 -3.95
N LEU A 75 -25.60 -14.09 -4.17
CA LEU A 75 -25.19 -13.66 -5.51
C LEU A 75 -24.79 -14.84 -6.42
N LYS A 76 -24.11 -15.86 -5.89
CA LYS A 76 -23.80 -17.09 -6.63
C LYS A 76 -25.05 -17.89 -6.99
N LYS A 77 -26.05 -17.92 -6.11
CA LYS A 77 -27.35 -18.58 -6.35
C LYS A 77 -28.09 -17.86 -7.49
N LEU A 78 -28.24 -16.54 -7.40
CA LEU A 78 -28.85 -15.71 -8.44
C LEU A 78 -28.14 -15.84 -9.80
N ARG A 79 -26.80 -15.90 -9.80
CA ARG A 79 -26.01 -16.10 -11.03
C ARG A 79 -26.21 -17.50 -11.63
N ARG A 80 -26.37 -18.55 -10.82
CA ARG A 80 -26.71 -19.92 -11.31
C ARG A 80 -28.13 -19.98 -11.86
N GLU A 81 -29.10 -19.37 -11.18
CA GLU A 81 -30.49 -19.30 -11.64
C GLU A 81 -30.65 -18.50 -12.94
N ALA A 82 -29.93 -17.38 -13.07
CA ALA A 82 -29.88 -16.61 -14.32
C ALA A 82 -29.24 -17.44 -15.46
N ALA A 83 -28.15 -18.16 -15.18
CA ALA A 83 -27.48 -19.02 -16.16
C ALA A 83 -28.35 -20.21 -16.60
N SER A 84 -29.14 -20.82 -15.69
CA SER A 84 -30.06 -21.90 -16.05
C SER A 84 -31.25 -21.41 -16.88
N LYS A 85 -31.76 -20.19 -16.59
CA LYS A 85 -32.82 -19.57 -17.40
C LYS A 85 -32.36 -19.25 -18.83
N LEU A 86 -31.15 -18.70 -18.98
CA LEU A 86 -30.53 -18.45 -20.29
C LEU A 86 -30.29 -19.75 -21.07
N LYS A 87 -29.87 -20.82 -20.39
CA LYS A 87 -29.66 -22.14 -21.03
C LYS A 87 -30.96 -22.82 -21.47
N ALA A 88 -32.07 -22.57 -20.77
CA ALA A 88 -33.40 -23.07 -21.14
C ALA A 88 -34.06 -22.27 -22.29
N GLN A 89 -33.58 -21.06 -22.56
CA GLN A 89 -34.00 -20.21 -23.69
C GLN A 89 -33.16 -20.42 -24.97
N ALA A 90 -32.12 -21.26 -24.91
CA ALA A 90 -31.39 -21.64 -26.12
C ALA A 90 -32.29 -22.57 -26.96
N PRO A 91 -32.52 -22.28 -28.26
CA PRO A 91 -33.33 -23.15 -29.10
C PRO A 91 -32.67 -24.53 -29.16
N LEU A 92 -33.40 -25.53 -28.67
CA LEU A 92 -33.17 -26.91 -29.07
C LEU A 92 -33.45 -26.94 -30.56
N ASP A 93 -32.41 -26.93 -31.40
CA ASP A 93 -32.39 -27.51 -32.76
C ASP A 93 -31.09 -27.12 -33.47
N ALA A 94 -30.11 -28.02 -33.41
CA ALA A 94 -29.11 -28.16 -34.46
C ALA A 94 -29.25 -29.59 -34.99
N LYS A 95 -30.03 -29.71 -36.07
CA LYS A 95 -30.00 -30.82 -37.04
C LYS A 95 -29.87 -30.19 -38.42
#